data_AF-A0A957RVR5-F1
#
_entry.id   AF-A0A957RVR5-F1
#
_cell.length_a   1.000
_cell.length_b   1.000
_cell.length_c   1.000
_cell.angle_alpha   90.00
_cell.angle_beta   90.00
_cell.angle_gamma   90.00
#
_symmetry.space_group_name_H-M   'P 1'
#
loop_
_entity.id
_entity.type
_entity.pdbx_description
1 polymer ?
#
loop_
_entity_poly.entity_id
_entity_poly.type
_entity_poly.pdbx_seq_one_letter_code
_entity_poly.pdbx_strand_id
1 'polypeptide(L)'
;MAFPIPSMLLKQLYTFGSLKNTPDGVKFSLKNRLSDTTVTALQQVKFDDVEVPRSGISVVLDDGTVMTPEEVARSPIDFPLRRTLDIVCK
;
A
#
# COMPACT_ATOMS: atom_id res chain seq x y z
N MET A 1 -9.64 -20.13 11.12
CA MET A 1 -8.20 -20.45 10.98
C MET A 1 -7.62 -19.48 9.96
N ALA A 2 -6.64 -18.67 10.34
CA ALA A 2 -5.91 -17.85 9.38
C ALA A 2 -4.83 -18.74 8.74
N PHE A 3 -4.97 -19.04 7.45
CA PHE A 3 -3.88 -19.66 6.71
C PHE A 3 -2.79 -18.58 6.55
N PRO A 4 -1.56 -18.80 7.06
CA PRO A 4 -0.50 -17.82 6.89
C PRO A 4 -0.24 -17.66 5.39
N ILE A 5 -0.44 -16.46 4.87
CA ILE A 5 -0.16 -16.17 3.46
C ILE A 5 1.36 -16.27 3.29
N PRO A 6 1.87 -17.16 2.41
CA PRO A 6 3.28 -17.27 2.12
C PRO A 6 3.89 -15.90 1.78
N SER A 7 5.05 -15.59 2.35
CA SER A 7 5.74 -14.31 2.13
C SER A 7 6.03 -14.03 0.65
N MET A 8 6.29 -15.09 -0.13
CA MET A 8 6.46 -15.01 -1.57
C MET A 8 5.22 -14.49 -2.29
N LEU A 9 4.01 -14.85 -1.84
CA LEU A 9 2.75 -14.34 -2.39
C LEU A 9 2.54 -12.87 -2.04
N LEU A 10 2.84 -12.46 -0.80
CA LEU A 10 2.77 -11.04 -0.42
C LEU A 10 3.71 -10.17 -1.26
N LYS A 11 4.91 -10.67 -1.60
CA LYS A 11 5.84 -9.96 -2.50
C LYS A 11 5.26 -9.73 -3.90
N GLN A 12 4.32 -10.55 -4.36
CA GLN A 12 3.67 -10.35 -5.66
C GLN A 12 2.77 -9.11 -5.71
N LEU A 13 2.36 -8.57 -4.55
CA LEU A 13 1.63 -7.31 -4.50
C LEU A 13 2.48 -6.15 -5.01
N TYR A 14 3.79 -6.19 -4.79
CA TYR A 14 4.69 -5.14 -5.24
C TYR A 14 4.80 -5.11 -6.76
N THR A 15 4.64 -3.91 -7.34
CA THR A 15 4.89 -3.70 -8.76
C THR A 15 6.36 -3.39 -8.98
N PHE A 16 7.07 -4.30 -9.65
CA PHE A 16 8.48 -4.12 -9.98
C PHE A 16 8.72 -2.82 -10.76
N GLY A 17 9.75 -2.06 -10.38
CA GLY A 17 10.08 -0.77 -10.98
C GLY A 17 9.14 0.39 -10.59
N SER A 18 8.17 0.16 -9.70
CA SER A 18 7.28 1.25 -9.25
C SER A 18 7.92 2.19 -8.22
N LEU A 19 8.92 1.70 -7.47
CA LEU A 19 9.66 2.51 -6.51
C LEU A 19 10.46 3.61 -7.22
N LYS A 20 10.09 4.86 -6.98
CA LYS A 20 10.73 6.03 -7.58
C LYS A 20 10.60 7.25 -6.67
N ASN A 21 11.56 8.15 -6.80
CA ASN A 21 11.46 9.48 -6.21
C ASN A 21 10.54 10.35 -7.07
N THR A 22 9.69 11.14 -6.42
CA THR A 22 8.76 12.10 -7.01
C THR A 22 8.90 13.45 -6.29
N PRO A 23 8.40 14.56 -6.86
CA PRO A 23 8.41 15.85 -6.17
C PRO A 23 7.69 15.81 -4.81
N ASP A 24 6.71 14.92 -4.67
CA ASP A 24 5.91 14.70 -3.45
C ASP A 24 6.49 13.64 -2.51
N GLY A 25 7.73 13.17 -2.73
CA GLY A 25 8.41 12.15 -1.92
C GLY A 25 8.64 10.84 -2.67
N VAL A 26 8.82 9.74 -1.93
CA VAL A 26 9.06 8.40 -2.48
C VAL A 26 7.72 7.71 -2.77
N LYS A 27 7.54 7.19 -3.99
CA LYS A 27 6.33 6.48 -4.39
C LYS A 27 6.62 5.04 -4.80
N PHE A 28 5.73 4.12 -4.44
CA PHE A 28 5.68 2.76 -5.01
C PHE A 28 4.23 2.29 -5.19
N SER A 29 4.03 1.25 -5.99
CA SER A 29 2.68 0.75 -6.34
C SER A 29 2.48 -0.68 -5.88
N LEU A 30 1.31 -0.94 -5.29
CA LEU A 30 0.83 -2.26 -4.93
C LEU A 30 -0.34 -2.64 -5.82
N LYS A 31 -0.31 -3.82 -6.43
CA LYS A 31 -1.38 -4.38 -7.24
C LYS A 31 -1.88 -5.67 -6.61
N ASN A 32 -3.19 -5.80 -6.42
CA ASN A 32 -3.74 -7.05 -5.95
C ASN A 32 -3.56 -8.13 -7.03
N ARG A 33 -2.74 -9.15 -6.73
CA ARG A 33 -2.51 -10.33 -7.56
C ARG A 33 -2.93 -11.63 -6.85
N LEU A 34 -3.62 -11.51 -5.72
CA LEU A 34 -4.01 -12.62 -4.86
C LEU A 34 -5.48 -12.98 -5.13
N SER A 35 -6.37 -12.55 -4.24
CA SER A 35 -7.82 -12.74 -4.32
C SER A 35 -8.50 -11.45 -3.86
N ASP A 36 -9.82 -11.34 -4.07
CA ASP A 36 -10.58 -10.19 -3.55
C ASP A 36 -10.37 -10.06 -2.04
N THR A 37 -9.98 -8.86 -1.62
CA THR A 37 -9.61 -8.56 -0.23
C THR A 37 -9.93 -7.10 0.09
N THR A 38 -9.79 -6.76 1.37
CA THR A 38 -10.00 -5.40 1.88
C THR A 38 -8.74 -4.98 2.62
N VAL A 39 -8.23 -3.78 2.30
CA VAL A 39 -7.13 -3.16 3.05
C VAL A 39 -7.75 -2.49 4.27
N THR A 40 -7.53 -3.08 5.44
CA THR A 40 -8.11 -2.61 6.71
C THR A 40 -7.24 -1.61 7.44
N ALA A 41 -5.92 -1.63 7.22
CA ALA A 41 -4.99 -0.69 7.83
C ALA A 41 -3.65 -0.70 7.09
N LEU A 42 -2.99 0.46 7.07
CA LEU A 42 -1.56 0.59 6.79
C LEU A 42 -0.84 0.78 8.12
N GLN A 43 -0.01 -0.19 8.52
CA GLN A 43 0.63 -0.19 9.83
C GLN A 43 1.93 0.62 9.85
N GLN A 44 2.84 0.34 8.92
CA GLN A 44 4.15 0.99 8.82
C GLN A 44 4.69 0.89 7.39
N VAL A 45 5.59 1.81 7.04
CA VAL A 45 6.44 1.74 5.84
C VAL A 45 7.88 1.95 6.27
N LYS A 46 8.80 1.14 5.74
CA LYS A 46 10.23 1.22 6.02
C LYS A 46 11.02 1.17 4.71
N PHE A 47 12.03 2.02 4.60
CA PHE A 47 13.03 1.98 3.54
C PHE A 47 14.40 1.77 4.19
N ASP A 48 15.08 0.67 3.86
CA ASP A 48 16.41 0.33 4.43
C ASP A 48 16.49 0.54 5.95
N ASP A 49 15.52 -0.04 6.68
CA ASP A 49 15.34 0.06 8.14
C ASP A 49 14.94 1.45 8.70
N VAL A 50 14.83 2.47 7.84
CA VAL A 50 14.31 3.79 8.22
C VAL A 50 12.79 3.81 8.13
N GLU A 51 12.14 4.05 9.26
CA GLU A 51 10.68 4.14 9.36
C GLU A 51 10.16 5.49 8.86
N VAL A 52 9.16 5.44 7.98
CA VAL A 52 8.47 6.64 7.50
C VAL A 52 7.44 7.07 8.56
N PRO A 53 7.45 8.33 9.00
CA PRO A 53 6.41 8.84 9.91
C PRO A 53 5.02 8.65 9.31
N ARG A 54 4.04 8.19 10.10
CA ARG A 54 2.67 7.96 9.62
C ARG A 54 2.04 9.19 8.95
N SER A 55 2.36 10.39 9.46
CA SER A 55 1.93 11.67 8.88
C SER A 55 2.51 11.95 7.49
N GLY A 56 3.60 11.29 7.11
CA GLY A 56 4.23 11.38 5.79
C GLY A 56 3.72 10.32 4.80
N ILE A 57 2.86 9.40 5.22
CA ILE A 57 2.35 8.32 4.36
C ILE A 57 1.00 8.71 3.78
N SER A 58 0.80 8.47 2.49
CA SER A 58 -0.47 8.63 1.80
C SER A 58 -0.74 7.43 0.90
N VAL A 59 -1.98 6.96 0.91
CA VAL A 59 -2.49 5.92 0.03
C VAL A 59 -3.30 6.59 -1.06
N VAL A 60 -2.90 6.42 -2.31
CA VAL A 60 -3.59 6.98 -3.48
C VAL A 60 -4.26 5.85 -4.22
N LEU A 61 -5.58 5.92 -4.35
CA LEU A 61 -6.39 4.97 -5.09
C LEU A 61 -6.37 5.29 -6.59
N ASP A 62 -6.79 4.32 -7.39
CA ASP A 62 -6.90 4.42 -8.84
C ASP A 62 -7.93 5.45 -9.33
N ASP A 63 -8.89 5.81 -8.49
CA ASP A 63 -9.86 6.90 -8.73
C ASP A 63 -9.33 8.29 -8.34
N GLY A 64 -8.10 8.38 -7.85
CA GLY A 64 -7.46 9.62 -7.40
C GLY A 64 -7.75 9.99 -5.94
N THR A 65 -8.55 9.19 -5.21
CA THR A 65 -8.77 9.40 -3.78
C THR A 65 -7.46 9.24 -3.03
N VAL A 66 -7.16 10.21 -2.16
CA VAL A 66 -5.99 10.16 -1.27
C VAL A 66 -6.48 9.94 0.15
N MET A 67 -5.89 8.96 0.81
CA MET A 67 -6.22 8.59 2.19
C MET A 67 -4.96 8.53 3.05
N THR A 68 -5.07 9.00 4.27
CA THR A 68 -4.09 8.80 5.33
C THR A 68 -4.21 7.39 5.91
N PRO A 69 -3.14 6.86 6.54
CA PRO A 69 -3.21 5.57 7.25
C PRO A 69 -4.35 5.47 8.27
N GLU A 70 -4.72 6.58 8.92
CA GLU A 70 -5.82 6.68 9.88
C GLU A 70 -7.19 6.61 9.20
N GLU A 71 -7.33 7.22 8.02
CA GLU A 71 -8.55 7.13 7.22
C GLU A 71 -8.77 5.72 6.67
N VAL A 72 -7.71 5.03 6.26
CA VAL A 72 -7.80 3.61 5.85
C VAL A 72 -8.29 2.74 7.00
N ALA A 73 -7.82 2.98 8.22
CA ALA A 73 -8.25 2.25 9.40
C ALA A 73 -9.72 2.51 9.77
N ARG A 74 -10.22 3.73 9.49
CA ARG A 74 -11.62 4.11 9.72
C ARG A 74 -12.56 3.64 8.62
N SER A 75 -12.08 3.66 7.38
CA SER A 75 -12.82 3.29 6.18
C SER A 75 -11.96 2.35 5.34
N PRO A 76 -12.08 1.02 5.59
CA PRO A 76 -11.33 0.02 4.84
C PRO A 76 -11.54 0.16 3.33
N ILE A 77 -10.48 -0.09 2.57
CA ILE A 77 -10.47 0.07 1.11
C ILE A 77 -10.73 -1.29 0.47
N ASP A 78 -11.73 -1.36 -0.42
CA ASP A 78 -11.90 -2.53 -1.29
C ASP A 78 -10.71 -2.67 -2.23
N PHE A 79 -10.04 -3.81 -2.16
CA PHE A 79 -8.89 -4.13 -2.97
C PHE A 79 -9.15 -5.42 -3.76
N PRO A 80 -10.10 -5.42 -4.72
CA PRO A 80 -10.40 -6.58 -5.55
C PRO A 80 -9.22 -6.96 -6.44
N LEU A 81 -9.27 -8.17 -6.99
CA LEU A 81 -8.23 -8.69 -7.88
C LEU A 81 -7.93 -7.69 -9.01
N ARG A 82 -6.64 -7.47 -9.28
CA ARG A 82 -6.08 -6.53 -10.27
C ARG A 82 -6.18 -5.04 -9.92
N ARG A 83 -6.86 -4.63 -8.84
CA ARG A 83 -6.83 -3.23 -8.40
C ARG A 83 -5.42 -2.82 -8.02
N THR A 84 -5.09 -1.56 -8.27
CA THR A 84 -3.77 -0.98 -7.95
C THR A 84 -3.98 0.20 -7.02
N LEU A 85 -3.07 0.36 -6.06
CA LEU A 85 -2.96 1.53 -5.21
C LEU A 85 -1.50 1.97 -5.18
N ASP A 86 -1.30 3.26 -4.95
CA ASP A 86 0.02 3.85 -4.79
C ASP A 86 0.23 4.25 -3.34
N ILE A 87 1.43 4.02 -2.83
CA ILE A 87 1.89 4.50 -1.54
C ILE A 87 2.88 5.62 -1.81
N VAL A 88 2.62 6.80 -1.24
CA VAL A 88 3.48 7.98 -1.34
C VAL A 88 3.97 8.31 0.07
N CYS A 89 5.29 8.48 0.22
CA CYS A 89 5.98 8.72 1.48
C CYS A 89 6.78 10.02 1.39
N LYS A 90 6.45 11.00 2.22
CA LYS A 90 7.11 12.31 2.33
C LYS A 90 8.22 12.31 3.36
#